data_AF-A0A2T4ADV4-F1
#
_entry.id   AF-A0A2T4ADV4-F1
#
_cell.length_a   1.000
_cell.length_b   1.000
_cell.length_c   1.000
_cell.angle_alpha   90.00
_cell.angle_beta   90.00
_cell.angle_gamma   90.00
#
_symmetry.space_group_name_H-M   'P 1'
#
loop_
_entity.id
_entity.type
_entity.pdbx_description
1 polymer ?
#
loop_
_entity_poly.entity_id
_entity_poly.type
_entity_poly.pdbx_seq_one_letter_code
_entity_poly.pdbx_strand_id
1 'polypeptide(L)' 'PLWWSVRNSDISIVKLLLDEEDIDVNMKNNYNQTPLWWAARNGDVETVKLLLARKEIDVN' A
#
# COMPACT_ATOMS: atom_id res chain seq x y z
N PRO A 1 2.17 -9.20 4.33
CA PRO A 1 1.23 -8.05 4.43
C PRO A 1 1.69 -6.88 3.55
N LEU A 2 0.78 -6.23 2.81
CA LEU A 2 1.08 -5.15 1.86
C LEU A 2 1.86 -3.98 2.49
N TRP A 3 1.66 -3.68 3.77
CA TRP A 3 2.40 -2.59 4.43
C TRP A 3 3.92 -2.84 4.56
N TRP A 4 4.36 -4.11 4.58
CA TRP A 4 5.79 -4.45 4.70
C TRP A 4 6.54 -4.22 3.38
N SER A 5 5.91 -4.51 2.24
CA SER A 5 6.51 -4.25 0.92
C SER A 5 6.60 -2.75 0.64
N VAL A 6 5.57 -1.98 1.03
CA VAL A 6 5.60 -0.52 0.92
C VAL A 6 6.66 0.10 1.83
N ARG A 7 6.84 -0.44 3.05
CA ARG A 7 7.89 0.03 3.97
C ARG A 7 9.30 -0.08 3.37
N ASN A 8 9.55 -1.11 2.57
CA ASN A 8 10.84 -1.33 1.91
C ASN A 8 10.95 -0.67 0.52
N SER A 9 9.89 0.01 0.04
CA SER A 9 9.82 0.59 -1.31
C SER A 9 10.04 -0.43 -2.45
N ASP A 10 9.67 -1.69 -2.22
CA ASP A 10 9.75 -2.74 -3.23
C ASP A 10 8.54 -2.70 -4.17
N ILE A 11 8.56 -1.77 -5.13
CA ILE A 11 7.47 -1.53 -6.10
C ILE A 11 7.04 -2.82 -6.82
N SER A 12 7.97 -3.71 -7.15
CA SER A 12 7.66 -4.99 -7.80
C SER A 12 6.77 -5.89 -6.94
N ILE A 13 7.03 -5.94 -5.63
CA ILE A 13 6.24 -6.72 -4.67
C ILE A 13 4.90 -6.03 -4.44
N VAL A 14 4.87 -4.69 -4.38
CA VAL A 14 3.62 -3.93 -4.28
C VAL A 14 2.72 -4.21 -5.49
N LYS A 15 3.24 -4.19 -6.72
CA LYS A 15 2.46 -4.51 -7.93
C LYS A 15 1.94 -5.95 -7.92
N LEU A 16 2.78 -6.92 -7.55
CA LEU A 16 2.38 -8.32 -7.49
C LEU A 16 1.28 -8.56 -6.45
N LEU A 17 1.41 -7.97 -5.26
CA LEU A 17 0.39 -8.04 -4.22
C LEU A 17 -0.89 -7.30 -4.65
N LEU A 18 -0.75 -6.18 -5.38
CA LEU A 18 -1.86 -5.45 -5.99
C LEU A 18 -2.43 -6.12 -7.26
N ASP A 19 -1.97 -7.29 -7.67
CA ASP A 19 -2.64 -8.11 -8.69
C ASP A 19 -3.56 -9.17 -8.06
N GLU A 20 -3.45 -9.41 -6.74
CA GLU A 20 -4.38 -10.29 -6.05
C GLU A 20 -5.74 -9.61 -5.85
N GLU A 21 -6.82 -10.33 -6.18
CA GLU A 21 -8.20 -9.83 -6.06
C GLU A 21 -8.65 -9.70 -4.60
N ASP A 22 -8.20 -10.59 -3.72
CA ASP A 22 -8.65 -10.66 -2.31
C ASP A 22 -7.76 -9.89 -1.32
N ILE A 23 -6.88 -9.01 -1.81
CA ILE A 23 -5.96 -8.29 -0.92
C ILE A 23 -6.64 -7.08 -0.28
N ASP A 24 -6.62 -7.04 1.06
CA ASP A 24 -7.01 -5.85 1.80
C ASP A 24 -5.89 -4.79 1.74
N VAL A 25 -6.03 -3.85 0.81
CA VAL A 25 -5.10 -2.73 0.61
C VAL A 25 -5.13 -1.70 1.74
N ASN A 26 -6.14 -1.76 2.61
CA ASN A 26 -6.31 -0.87 3.76
C ASN A 26 -5.88 -1.51 5.07
N MET A 27 -5.36 -2.74 5.03
CA MET A 27 -4.97 -3.50 6.21
C MET A 27 -4.00 -2.70 7.09
N LYS A 28 -4.46 -2.38 8.30
CA LYS A 28 -3.69 -1.63 9.29
C LYS A 28 -2.76 -2.56 10.07
N ASN A 29 -1.56 -2.08 10.39
CA ASN A 29 -0.69 -2.75 11.35
C ASN A 29 -1.12 -2.44 12.81
N ASN A 30 -0.40 -2.99 13.79
CA ASN A 30 -0.66 -2.76 15.23
C ASN A 30 -0.55 -1.29 15.68
N TYR A 31 -0.05 -0.41 14.82
CA TYR A 31 0.06 1.05 15.04
C TYR A 31 -1.00 1.84 14.25
N ASN A 32 -2.03 1.18 13.73
CA ASN A 32 -3.06 1.76 12.87
C ASN A 32 -2.52 2.36 11.55
N GLN A 33 -1.35 1.94 11.09
CA GLN A 33 -0.73 2.45 9.85
C GLN A 33 -1.14 1.58 8.67
N THR A 34 -1.66 2.22 7.62
CA THR A 34 -2.02 1.58 6.35
C THR A 34 -0.81 1.50 5.40
N PRO A 35 -0.85 0.67 4.35
CA PRO A 35 0.13 0.72 3.27
C PRO A 35 0.25 2.12 2.66
N LEU A 36 -0.86 2.84 2.49
CA LEU A 36 -0.85 4.22 1.99
C LEU A 36 -0.08 5.18 2.91
N TRP A 37 -0.20 5.02 4.23
CA TRP A 37 0.56 5.81 5.20
C TRP A 37 2.07 5.61 5.04
N TRP A 38 2.52 4.37 4.83
CA TRP A 38 3.94 4.07 4.61
C TRP A 38 4.43 4.63 3.27
N ALA A 39 3.63 4.54 2.21
CA ALA A 39 3.98 5.10 0.90
C ALA A 39 4.17 6.61 0.97
N ALA A 40 3.22 7.30 1.60
CA ALA A 40 3.28 8.74 1.82
C ALA A 40 4.46 9.14 2.73
N ARG A 41 4.69 8.39 3.81
CA ARG A 41 5.81 8.62 4.74
C ARG A 41 7.18 8.46 4.07
N ASN A 42 7.31 7.47 3.18
CA ASN A 42 8.56 7.21 2.47
C ASN A 42 8.77 8.17 1.28
N GLY A 43 7.76 8.97 0.92
CA GLY A 43 7.80 9.81 -0.28
C GLY A 43 7.72 9.01 -1.58
N ASP A 44 7.21 7.77 -1.52
CA ASP A 44 7.09 6.86 -2.67
C ASP A 44 5.87 7.22 -3.52
N VAL A 45 6.05 8.26 -4.35
CA VAL A 45 4.99 8.81 -5.20
C VAL A 45 4.40 7.75 -6.14
N GLU A 46 5.22 6.82 -6.63
CA GLU A 46 4.75 5.77 -7.54
C GLU A 46 3.87 4.76 -6.79
N THR A 47 4.26 4.32 -5.60
CA THR A 47 3.40 3.45 -4.78
C THR A 47 2.12 4.16 -4.34
N VAL A 48 2.17 5.45 -4.02
CA VAL A 48 0.96 6.23 -3.71
C VAL A 48 -0.01 6.22 -4.89
N LYS A 49 0.47 6.48 -6.11
CA LYS A 49 -0.38 6.44 -7.31
C LYS A 49 -0.98 5.05 -7.55
N LEU A 50 -0.18 3.99 -7.37
CA LEU A 50 -0.65 2.61 -7.53
C LEU A 50 -1.76 2.25 -6.52
N LEU A 51 -1.59 2.63 -5.26
CA LEU A 51 -2.60 2.41 -4.22
C LEU A 51 -3.86 3.24 -4.48
N LEU A 52 -3.72 4.49 -4.89
CA LEU A 52 -4.85 5.38 -5.21
C LEU A 52 -5.61 4.98 -6.49
N ALA A 53 -5.02 4.15 -7.35
CA ALA A 53 -5.70 3.61 -8.54
C ALA A 53 -6.73 2.53 -8.19
N ARG A 54 -6.67 1.93 -6.99
CA ARG A 54 -7.66 0.97 -6.51
C ARG A 54 -8.90 1.71 -6.01
N LYS A 55 -10.09 1.25 -6.40
CA LYS A 55 -11.37 1.85 -5.97
C LYS A 55 -11.68 1.65 -4.48
N GLU A 56 -11.09 0.62 -3.89
CA GLU A 56 -11.36 0.20 -2.51
C GLU A 56 -10.44 0.89 -1.49
N ILE A 57 -9.46 1.69 -1.95
CA ILE A 57 -8.53 2.36 -1.06
C ILE A 57 -9.24 3.40 -0.18
N ASP A 58 -8.95 3.38 1.13
CA ASP A 58 -9.40 4.38 2.08
C ASP A 58 -8.30 5.43 2.26
N VAL A 59 -8.65 6.68 1.96
CA VAL A 59 -7.76 7.83 2.08
C VAL A 59 -7.95 8.58 3.41
N ASN A 60 -8.94 8.19 4.24
CA ASN A 60 -9.36 8.92 5.44
C ASN A 60 -8.83 8.32 6.75
#